data_AF-A0A8T6ELC9-F1
#
_entry.id   AF-A0A8T6ELC9-F1
#
_cell.length_a   1.000
_cell.length_b   1.000
_cell.length_c   1.000
_cell.angle_alpha   90.00
_cell.angle_beta   90.00
_cell.angle_gamma   90.00
#
_symmetry.space_group_name_H-M   'P 1'
#
loop_
_entity.id
_entity.type
_entity.pdbx_description
1 polymer ?
#
loop_
_entity_poly.entity_id
_entity_poly.type
_entity_poly.pdbx_seq_one_letter_code
_entity_poly.pdbx_strand_id
1 'polypeptide(L)'
;MSAGLDLLRLLGEAPYLDRLEAVAISGWSRGAVYAAFAALGEAGLVAPLPHASELVAPTQRYHLTTAGLRRLADEEGMALHELLRSRPLTAHWRKLLLERLDSAGAIYRLAAVIAGVAWPLRFRWYRAQPMDAAIRLPDGRALFVVRQGRTAERTAFAKRLWRLREGPRPGAYLLLVPDGVRLRHTARLMARAPAPAFLALEADAAASGRDARVWRTASGSPRLSLGEVVSYVPSGGAWPGEEPLGRATVPRDLRAPPPRDAPPWLLPSLLPPAEKRALDLLSDWPWIAPAQLGGLLGVSAGRVSQLAGALEDAGLAARVSGRLAASDRGLTLLARRDRAAAGLARRRWSARALDPQAPPSWRNVSGRRSRQLLRTIEHTTAVHRFAAMLAGQARACALDLPQLDPPHRASRYFRDRGVVHSVHPDAFAVLGRDGERWPFFLEWERRAVRPSTMADRLAPYLRYYASQRPADDHGLRPAVLVVFEDELAAHHFLRVARAEMREARVDLPLWVSHRRLIECEGPLGAAWSAPDAVGSTWLAARAAVEARA
;
A
#
# COMPACT_ATOMS: atom_id res chain seq x y z
N MET A 1 -25.49 -2.16 34.32
CA MET A 1 -25.29 -1.18 33.23
C MET A 1 -25.97 -1.74 31.99
N SER A 2 -26.67 -0.90 31.20
CA SER A 2 -27.34 -1.39 29.99
C SER A 2 -26.31 -1.62 28.88
N ALA A 3 -26.45 -2.72 28.13
CA ALA A 3 -25.60 -3.02 26.97
C ALA A 3 -25.63 -1.89 25.91
N GLY A 4 -26.69 -1.08 25.86
CA GLY A 4 -26.72 0.11 25.01
C GLY A 4 -25.67 1.16 25.40
N LEU A 5 -25.55 1.46 26.70
CA LEU A 5 -24.62 2.48 27.18
C LEU A 5 -23.16 2.07 26.96
N ASP A 6 -22.82 0.82 27.29
CA ASP A 6 -21.46 0.32 27.11
C ASP A 6 -21.05 0.26 25.63
N LEU A 7 -21.99 0.04 24.70
CA LEU A 7 -21.73 0.13 23.26
C LEU A 7 -21.51 1.59 22.80
N LEU A 8 -22.25 2.56 23.36
CA LEU A 8 -21.99 3.98 23.10
C LEU A 8 -20.59 4.39 23.58
N ARG A 9 -20.17 3.91 24.76
CA ARG A 9 -18.80 4.11 25.29
C ARG A 9 -17.76 3.54 24.35
N LEU A 10 -17.95 2.29 23.90
CA LEU A 10 -17.05 1.63 22.96
C LEU A 10 -16.91 2.41 21.64
N LEU A 11 -18.02 2.86 21.04
CA LEU A 11 -17.99 3.71 19.83
C LEU A 11 -17.40 5.10 20.10
N GLY A 12 -17.48 5.57 21.35
CA GLY A 12 -16.83 6.78 21.82
C GLY A 12 -15.30 6.68 21.73
N GLU A 13 -14.75 5.54 22.15
CA GLU A 13 -13.31 5.27 22.17
C GLU A 13 -12.77 4.82 20.80
N ALA A 14 -13.54 4.01 20.08
CA ALA A 14 -13.23 3.45 18.78
C ALA A 14 -14.36 3.71 17.76
N PRO A 15 -14.45 4.91 17.19
CA PRO A 15 -15.48 5.25 16.20
C PRO A 15 -15.34 4.41 14.92
N TYR A 16 -16.44 4.09 14.24
CA TYR A 16 -16.48 3.32 13.00
C TYR A 16 -16.11 1.84 13.14
N LEU A 17 -16.30 1.25 14.32
CA LEU A 17 -16.28 -0.22 14.44
C LEU A 17 -17.42 -0.82 13.62
N ASP A 18 -17.16 -1.98 13.00
CA ASP A 18 -18.23 -2.86 12.55
C ASP A 18 -18.75 -3.73 13.72
N ARG A 19 -19.84 -4.45 13.49
CA ARG A 19 -20.47 -5.27 14.53
C ARG A 19 -19.59 -6.41 15.02
N LEU A 20 -18.80 -7.04 14.14
CA LEU A 20 -17.95 -8.18 14.51
C LEU A 20 -16.70 -7.71 15.26
N GLU A 21 -16.14 -6.58 14.85
CA GLU A 21 -15.07 -5.89 15.58
C GLU A 21 -15.55 -5.49 16.99
N ALA A 22 -16.79 -4.99 17.11
CA ALA A 22 -17.40 -4.67 18.40
C ALA A 22 -17.61 -5.91 19.29
N VAL A 23 -18.07 -7.05 18.74
CA VAL A 23 -18.16 -8.33 19.48
C VAL A 23 -16.81 -8.73 20.08
N ALA A 24 -15.76 -8.71 19.25
CA ALA A 24 -14.44 -9.12 19.69
C ALA A 24 -13.88 -8.21 20.78
N ILE A 25 -14.04 -6.88 20.64
CA ILE A 25 -13.46 -5.91 21.57
C ILE A 25 -14.28 -5.81 22.86
N SER A 26 -15.62 -5.93 22.80
CA SER A 26 -16.47 -5.85 23.99
C SER A 26 -16.52 -7.14 24.81
N GLY A 27 -16.18 -8.29 24.20
CA GLY A 27 -16.34 -9.61 24.83
C GLY A 27 -17.79 -10.08 24.92
N TRP A 28 -18.74 -9.36 24.32
CA TRP A 28 -20.16 -9.72 24.36
C TRP A 28 -20.52 -10.78 23.32
N SER A 29 -21.66 -11.44 23.51
CA SER A 29 -22.20 -12.31 22.49
C SER A 29 -22.59 -11.54 21.23
N ARG A 30 -22.55 -12.22 20.08
CA ARG A 30 -22.97 -11.64 18.80
C ARG A 30 -24.42 -11.13 18.84
N GLY A 31 -25.32 -11.89 19.47
CA GLY A 31 -26.72 -11.49 19.61
C GLY A 31 -26.89 -10.19 20.39
N ALA A 32 -26.20 -10.04 21.53
CA ALA A 32 -26.27 -8.85 22.36
C ALA A 32 -25.77 -7.60 21.63
N VAL A 33 -24.64 -7.68 20.92
CA VAL A 33 -24.09 -6.56 20.14
C VAL A 33 -25.04 -6.16 19.01
N TYR A 34 -25.60 -7.14 18.29
CA TYR A 34 -26.52 -6.85 17.18
C TYR A 34 -27.82 -6.21 17.66
N ALA A 35 -28.41 -6.74 18.74
CA ALA A 35 -29.60 -6.17 19.36
C ALA A 35 -29.34 -4.74 19.87
N ALA A 36 -28.19 -4.51 20.51
CA ALA A 36 -27.80 -3.17 20.98
C ALA A 36 -27.63 -2.18 19.81
N PHE A 37 -26.95 -2.56 18.72
CA PHE A 37 -26.86 -1.70 17.53
C PHE A 37 -28.22 -1.40 16.89
N ALA A 38 -29.13 -2.38 16.85
CA ALA A 38 -30.48 -2.19 16.33
C ALA A 38 -31.25 -1.18 17.18
N ALA A 39 -31.33 -1.40 18.49
CA ALA A 39 -32.03 -0.51 19.43
C ALA A 39 -31.44 0.92 19.44
N LEU A 40 -30.11 1.05 19.43
CA LEU A 40 -29.47 2.37 19.35
C LEU A 40 -29.70 3.05 17.98
N GLY A 41 -29.82 2.27 16.91
CA GLY A 41 -30.12 2.77 15.57
C GLY A 41 -31.55 3.28 15.45
N GLU A 42 -32.52 2.52 15.99
CA GLU A 42 -33.93 2.92 16.10
C GLU A 42 -34.10 4.19 16.92
N ALA A 43 -33.34 4.31 18.02
CA ALA A 43 -33.30 5.52 18.85
C ALA A 43 -32.53 6.70 18.19
N GLY A 44 -31.96 6.52 17.00
CA GLY A 44 -31.19 7.55 16.30
C GLY A 44 -29.88 7.95 16.99
N LEU A 45 -29.35 7.12 17.90
CA LEU A 45 -28.12 7.38 18.67
C LEU A 45 -26.86 6.94 17.91
N VAL A 46 -27.00 5.96 17.02
CA VAL A 46 -25.92 5.51 16.13
C VAL A 46 -26.43 5.48 14.69
N ALA A 47 -25.53 5.67 13.73
CA ALA A 47 -25.85 5.55 12.31
C ALA A 47 -24.84 4.64 11.61
N PRO A 48 -25.29 3.82 10.64
CA PRO A 48 -24.41 2.99 9.82
C PRO A 48 -23.75 3.81 8.71
N LEU A 49 -22.58 3.35 8.28
CA LEU A 49 -21.80 3.88 7.17
C LEU A 49 -21.25 2.69 6.36
N PRO A 50 -21.52 2.59 5.06
CA PRO A 50 -20.97 1.52 4.24
C PRO A 50 -19.44 1.62 4.18
N HIS A 51 -18.78 0.47 4.22
CA HIS A 51 -17.34 0.39 4.00
C HIS A 51 -16.96 -0.92 3.33
N ALA A 52 -16.09 -0.83 2.34
CA ALA A 52 -15.50 -1.99 1.69
C ALA A 52 -14.12 -1.59 1.16
N SER A 53 -13.14 -2.48 1.22
CA SER A 53 -11.82 -2.29 0.61
C SER A 53 -11.28 -3.62 0.11
N GLU A 54 -10.09 -3.64 -0.49
CA GLU A 54 -9.43 -4.92 -0.85
C GLU A 54 -9.15 -5.81 0.38
N LEU A 55 -8.99 -5.21 1.56
CA LEU A 55 -8.63 -5.93 2.79
C LEU A 55 -9.83 -6.15 3.72
N VAL A 56 -10.93 -5.43 3.49
CA VAL A 56 -12.10 -5.44 4.35
C VAL A 56 -13.31 -5.76 3.48
N ALA A 57 -13.90 -6.93 3.71
CA ALA A 57 -15.14 -7.33 3.07
C ALA A 57 -16.23 -6.25 3.28
N PRO A 58 -17.18 -6.09 2.35
CA PRO A 58 -18.27 -5.14 2.49
C PRO A 58 -18.98 -5.27 3.85
N THR A 59 -19.04 -4.16 4.58
CA THR A 59 -19.56 -4.11 5.95
C THR A 59 -20.24 -2.77 6.24
N GLN A 60 -20.92 -2.69 7.37
CA GLN A 60 -21.47 -1.45 7.92
C GLN A 60 -20.66 -1.08 9.16
N ARG A 61 -20.08 0.12 9.13
CA ARG A 61 -19.36 0.72 10.26
C ARG A 61 -20.26 1.72 10.96
N TYR A 62 -20.17 1.81 12.27
CA TYR A 62 -21.11 2.61 13.05
C TYR A 62 -20.43 3.81 13.68
N HIS A 63 -21.12 4.95 13.69
CA HIS A 63 -20.68 6.14 14.40
C HIS A 63 -21.79 6.67 15.31
N LEU A 64 -21.39 7.41 16.35
CA LEU A 64 -22.32 8.17 17.19
C LEU A 64 -22.92 9.33 16.40
N THR A 65 -24.23 9.50 16.47
CA THR A 65 -24.92 10.70 15.97
C THR A 65 -24.74 11.86 16.94
N THR A 66 -25.21 13.06 16.57
CA THR A 66 -25.29 14.20 17.50
C THR A 66 -26.06 13.84 18.78
N ALA A 67 -27.17 13.10 18.63
CA ALA A 67 -27.98 12.63 19.76
C ALA A 67 -27.22 11.59 20.59
N GLY A 68 -26.55 10.62 19.94
CA GLY A 68 -25.71 9.63 20.63
C GLY A 68 -24.57 10.24 21.43
N LEU A 69 -23.93 11.29 20.92
CA LEU A 69 -22.87 12.02 21.63
C LEU A 69 -23.38 12.73 22.88
N ARG A 70 -24.55 13.38 22.80
CA ARG A 70 -25.19 14.02 23.96
C ARG A 70 -25.56 12.99 25.01
N ARG A 71 -26.25 11.92 24.57
CA ARG A 71 -26.64 10.81 25.45
C ARG A 71 -25.44 10.21 26.17
N LEU A 72 -24.32 9.99 25.47
CA LEU A 72 -23.10 9.46 26.07
C LEU A 72 -22.48 10.44 27.09
N ALA A 73 -22.50 11.74 26.82
CA ALA A 73 -21.99 12.75 27.73
C ALA A 73 -22.83 12.80 29.02
N ASP A 74 -24.16 12.80 28.89
CA ASP A 74 -25.10 12.83 30.01
C ASP A 74 -24.93 11.60 30.91
N GLU A 75 -24.81 10.41 30.32
CA GLU A 75 -24.63 9.14 31.04
C GLU A 75 -23.24 8.98 31.69
N GLU A 76 -22.24 9.73 31.23
CA GLU A 76 -20.93 9.81 31.89
C GLU A 76 -20.84 10.95 32.90
N GLY A 77 -21.90 11.75 33.06
CA GLY A 77 -21.89 12.92 33.96
C GLY A 77 -20.87 13.98 33.52
N MET A 78 -20.56 14.05 32.22
CA MET A 78 -19.53 14.91 31.66
C MET A 78 -20.15 15.95 30.72
N ALA A 79 -19.56 17.14 30.65
CA ALA A 79 -20.00 18.10 29.64
C ALA A 79 -19.62 17.61 28.24
N LEU A 80 -20.50 17.79 27.24
CA LEU A 80 -20.26 17.31 25.87
C LEU A 80 -18.90 17.76 25.30
N HIS A 81 -18.48 18.99 25.59
CA HIS A 81 -17.20 19.52 25.11
C HIS A 81 -15.98 18.81 25.74
N GLU A 82 -16.09 18.33 26.98
CA GLU A 82 -15.05 17.54 27.66
C GLU A 82 -14.95 16.15 27.05
N LEU A 83 -16.10 15.49 26.81
CA LEU A 83 -16.18 14.22 26.09
C LEU A 83 -15.50 14.31 24.72
N LEU A 84 -15.78 15.38 23.96
CA LEU A 84 -15.19 15.60 22.65
C LEU A 84 -13.69 15.86 22.70
N ARG A 85 -13.15 16.41 23.80
CA ARG A 85 -11.70 16.64 23.99
C ARG A 85 -10.96 15.38 24.43
N SER A 86 -11.60 14.52 25.21
CA SER A 86 -10.99 13.29 25.74
C SER A 86 -10.99 12.14 24.73
N ARG A 87 -11.89 12.17 23.73
CA ARG A 87 -12.10 11.08 22.76
C ARG A 87 -11.99 11.52 21.30
N PRO A 88 -11.77 10.59 20.34
CA PRO A 88 -11.67 10.92 18.91
C PRO A 88 -13.03 11.24 18.25
N LEU A 89 -13.82 12.13 18.86
CA LEU A 89 -15.22 12.38 18.50
C LEU A 89 -15.50 13.77 17.92
N THR A 90 -14.51 14.67 17.88
CA THR A 90 -14.68 16.00 17.26
C THR A 90 -14.96 15.91 15.76
N ALA A 91 -15.51 16.98 15.17
CA ALA A 91 -15.64 17.13 13.72
C ALA A 91 -14.31 16.93 12.96
N HIS A 92 -13.20 17.37 13.55
CA HIS A 92 -11.87 17.16 12.98
C HIS A 92 -11.47 15.68 12.99
N TRP A 93 -11.69 14.99 14.11
CA TRP A 93 -11.42 13.55 14.22
C TRP A 93 -12.30 12.73 13.29
N ARG A 94 -13.60 13.04 13.20
CA ARG A 94 -14.53 12.43 12.24
C ARG A 94 -13.98 12.51 10.82
N LYS A 95 -13.60 13.72 10.39
CA LYS A 95 -12.99 13.94 9.07
C LYS A 95 -11.72 13.10 8.89
N LEU A 96 -10.82 13.12 9.87
CA LEU A 96 -9.54 12.42 9.80
C LEU A 96 -9.68 10.90 9.70
N LEU A 97 -10.55 10.30 10.52
CA LEU A 97 -10.79 8.86 10.52
C LEU A 97 -11.51 8.42 9.24
N LEU A 98 -12.45 9.21 8.73
CA LEU A 98 -13.10 8.92 7.46
C LEU A 98 -12.15 9.03 6.27
N GLU A 99 -11.24 10.02 6.26
CA GLU A 99 -10.15 10.09 5.27
C GLU A 99 -9.28 8.83 5.28
N ARG A 100 -9.19 8.16 6.43
CA ARG A 100 -8.36 6.98 6.68
C ARG A 100 -9.19 5.72 6.91
N LEU A 101 -10.44 5.66 6.45
CA LEU A 101 -11.38 4.60 6.83
C LEU A 101 -10.85 3.20 6.48
N ASP A 102 -10.15 3.05 5.35
CA ASP A 102 -9.51 1.79 4.96
C ASP A 102 -8.43 1.37 5.96
N SER A 103 -7.59 2.33 6.40
CA SER A 103 -6.57 2.09 7.44
C SER A 103 -7.22 1.79 8.79
N ALA A 104 -8.30 2.50 9.14
CA ALA A 104 -9.04 2.28 10.38
C ALA A 104 -9.61 0.86 10.43
N GLY A 105 -10.20 0.40 9.32
CA GLY A 105 -10.71 -0.96 9.22
C GLY A 105 -9.64 -2.03 9.39
N ALA A 106 -8.48 -1.88 8.75
CA ALA A 106 -7.36 -2.81 8.94
C ALA A 106 -6.87 -2.84 10.41
N ILE A 107 -6.79 -1.68 11.06
CA ILE A 107 -6.35 -1.57 12.47
C ILE A 107 -7.40 -2.16 13.42
N TYR A 108 -8.70 -1.97 13.17
CA TYR A 108 -9.76 -2.56 13.99
C TYR A 108 -9.86 -4.07 13.82
N ARG A 109 -9.64 -4.61 12.61
CA ARG A 109 -9.50 -6.05 12.40
C ARG A 109 -8.33 -6.61 13.20
N LEU A 110 -7.17 -5.95 13.14
CA LEU A 110 -6.04 -6.32 14.00
C LEU A 110 -6.40 -6.28 15.49
N ALA A 111 -7.07 -5.22 15.96
CA ALA A 111 -7.49 -5.11 17.36
C ALA A 111 -8.46 -6.23 17.77
N ALA A 112 -9.40 -6.62 16.89
CA ALA A 112 -10.29 -7.75 17.11
C ALA A 112 -9.54 -9.09 17.25
N VAL A 113 -8.49 -9.30 16.44
CA VAL A 113 -7.64 -10.50 16.58
C VAL A 113 -6.82 -10.47 17.88
N ILE A 114 -6.29 -9.29 18.27
CA ILE A 114 -5.61 -9.10 19.57
C ILE A 114 -6.57 -9.40 20.72
N ALA A 115 -7.84 -9.01 20.62
CA ALA A 115 -8.83 -9.23 21.67
C ALA A 115 -9.08 -10.73 21.94
N GLY A 116 -8.90 -11.58 20.92
CA GLY A 116 -8.95 -13.04 21.07
C GLY A 116 -7.73 -13.66 21.77
N VAL A 117 -6.70 -12.87 22.07
CA VAL A 117 -5.49 -13.26 22.82
C VAL A 117 -5.45 -12.58 24.20
N ALA A 118 -5.86 -11.31 24.27
CA ALA A 118 -5.83 -10.51 25.48
C ALA A 118 -7.07 -9.62 25.56
N TRP A 119 -7.81 -9.70 26.67
CA TRP A 119 -9.04 -8.93 26.89
C TRP A 119 -9.20 -8.58 28.37
N PRO A 120 -9.68 -7.37 28.74
CA PRO A 120 -10.16 -6.28 27.88
C PRO A 120 -9.04 -5.45 27.24
N LEU A 121 -9.33 -4.88 26.06
CA LEU A 121 -8.44 -3.94 25.39
C LEU A 121 -8.87 -2.50 25.63
N ARG A 122 -7.91 -1.58 25.72
CA ARG A 122 -8.17 -0.14 25.55
C ARG A 122 -7.52 0.36 24.28
N PHE A 123 -8.19 1.26 23.59
CA PHE A 123 -7.78 1.73 22.27
C PHE A 123 -7.62 3.26 22.24
N ARG A 124 -6.61 3.77 21.53
CA ARG A 124 -6.41 5.20 21.31
C ARG A 124 -5.90 5.51 19.91
N TRP A 125 -6.53 6.45 19.23
CA TRP A 125 -6.07 7.01 17.95
C TRP A 125 -5.09 8.17 18.14
N TYR A 126 -4.20 8.39 17.16
CA TYR A 126 -3.30 9.54 17.11
C TYR A 126 -3.38 10.32 15.79
N ARG A 127 -3.39 11.67 15.88
CA ARG A 127 -3.41 12.57 14.72
C ARG A 127 -2.00 12.89 14.25
N ALA A 128 -1.15 13.30 15.20
CA ALA A 128 0.15 13.90 14.95
C ALA A 128 1.32 12.97 15.30
N GLN A 129 1.11 12.02 16.23
CA GLN A 129 2.17 11.10 16.66
C GLN A 129 2.64 10.17 15.53
N PRO A 130 3.87 9.62 15.57
CA PRO A 130 4.38 8.76 14.51
C PRO A 130 3.65 7.41 14.40
N MET A 131 2.82 7.00 15.34
CA MET A 131 1.91 5.85 15.22
C MET A 131 0.51 6.27 14.76
N ASP A 132 -0.26 5.30 14.27
CA ASP A 132 -1.68 5.50 13.92
C ASP A 132 -2.57 5.29 15.15
N ALA A 133 -2.32 4.22 15.91
CA ALA A 133 -3.06 3.89 17.12
C ALA A 133 -2.15 3.29 18.20
N ALA A 134 -2.64 3.27 19.43
CA ALA A 134 -2.10 2.45 20.52
C ALA A 134 -3.20 1.56 21.10
N ILE A 135 -2.79 0.34 21.48
CA ILE A 135 -3.64 -0.65 22.14
C ILE A 135 -2.99 -0.96 23.49
N ARG A 136 -3.77 -0.90 24.57
CA ARG A 136 -3.33 -1.31 25.90
C ARG A 136 -3.97 -2.65 26.23
N LEU A 137 -3.13 -3.59 26.65
CA LEU A 137 -3.49 -4.91 27.10
C LEU A 137 -4.01 -4.87 28.56
N PRO A 138 -4.67 -5.93 29.05
CA PRO A 138 -5.26 -5.97 30.40
C PRO A 138 -4.24 -5.72 31.53
N ASP A 139 -3.02 -6.19 31.33
CA ASP A 139 -1.88 -6.09 32.26
C ASP A 139 -1.12 -4.75 32.14
N GLY A 140 -1.66 -3.78 31.40
CA GLY A 140 -1.09 -2.44 31.25
C GLY A 140 -0.03 -2.32 30.14
N ARG A 141 0.40 -3.42 29.52
CA ARG A 141 1.32 -3.38 28.38
C ARG A 141 0.74 -2.60 27.20
N ALA A 142 1.61 -1.91 26.45
CA ALA A 142 1.19 -1.08 25.32
C ALA A 142 1.78 -1.54 23.99
N LEU A 143 0.93 -1.64 22.98
CA LEU A 143 1.26 -1.91 21.58
C LEU A 143 1.03 -0.64 20.76
N PHE A 144 2.01 -0.21 19.96
CA PHE A 144 1.83 0.88 18.99
C PHE A 144 1.67 0.33 17.59
N VAL A 145 0.58 0.71 16.92
CA VAL A 145 0.28 0.27 15.56
C VAL A 145 0.70 1.35 14.56
N VAL A 146 1.53 0.97 13.59
CA VAL A 146 2.07 1.85 12.56
C VAL A 146 1.80 1.23 11.20
N ARG A 147 1.03 1.92 10.36
CA ARG A 147 0.75 1.49 9.00
C ARG A 147 1.58 2.27 7.98
N GLN A 148 2.17 1.56 7.03
CA GLN A 148 2.72 2.13 5.81
C GLN A 148 1.68 2.03 4.68
N GLY A 149 1.08 3.14 4.29
CA GLY A 149 0.17 3.14 3.14
C GLY A 149 0.89 2.98 1.79
N ARG A 150 0.16 2.59 0.75
CA ARG A 150 0.71 2.31 -0.59
C ARG A 150 1.33 3.55 -1.23
N THR A 151 0.71 4.72 -1.07
CA THR A 151 1.26 5.98 -1.60
C THR A 151 2.28 6.64 -0.68
N ALA A 152 2.63 6.03 0.45
CA ALA A 152 3.64 6.58 1.35
C ALA A 152 5.02 6.56 0.68
N GLU A 153 5.62 7.74 0.55
CA GLU A 153 6.97 7.86 0.03
C GLU A 153 7.98 7.23 0.98
N ARG A 154 8.95 6.50 0.42
CA ARG A 154 10.01 5.81 1.18
C ARG A 154 10.69 6.74 2.20
N THR A 155 11.11 7.93 1.77
CA THR A 155 11.80 8.90 2.64
C THR A 155 10.88 9.48 3.72
N ALA A 156 9.63 9.77 3.40
CA ALA A 156 8.67 10.31 4.37
C ALA A 156 8.34 9.27 5.45
N PHE A 157 8.17 8.00 5.04
CA PHE A 157 7.95 6.91 5.97
C PHE A 157 9.19 6.61 6.82
N ALA A 158 10.40 6.62 6.24
CA ALA A 158 11.64 6.49 6.99
C ALA A 158 11.79 7.58 8.08
N LYS A 159 11.46 8.84 7.75
CA LYS A 159 11.42 9.93 8.75
C LYS A 159 10.38 9.70 9.85
N ARG A 160 9.23 9.10 9.50
CA ARG A 160 8.19 8.72 10.48
C ARG A 160 8.69 7.64 11.44
N LEU A 161 9.35 6.60 10.93
CA LEU A 161 9.97 5.57 11.76
C LEU A 161 11.13 6.10 12.61
N TRP A 162 11.92 7.03 12.08
CA TRP A 162 12.97 7.69 12.88
C TRP A 162 12.36 8.44 14.07
N ARG A 163 11.30 9.24 13.87
CA ARG A 163 10.57 9.90 14.97
C ARG A 163 9.95 8.92 15.97
N LEU A 164 9.56 7.73 15.51
CA LEU A 164 9.08 6.67 16.40
C LEU A 164 10.21 6.14 17.30
N ARG A 165 11.42 5.99 16.76
CA ARG A 165 12.60 5.53 17.51
C ARG A 165 13.11 6.55 18.52
N GLU A 166 13.04 7.83 18.20
CA GLU A 166 13.40 8.93 19.11
C GLU A 166 12.25 9.29 20.09
N GLY A 167 11.09 8.67 19.90
CA GLY A 167 9.85 9.06 20.56
C GLY A 167 9.47 8.20 21.77
N PRO A 168 8.17 8.20 22.10
CA PRO A 168 7.60 7.40 23.19
C PRO A 168 7.89 5.91 23.00
N ARG A 169 8.25 5.22 24.09
CA ARG A 169 8.59 3.79 24.08
C ARG A 169 7.37 2.96 24.49
N PRO A 170 6.73 2.24 23.55
CA PRO A 170 5.72 1.25 23.91
C PRO A 170 6.39 0.00 24.48
N GLY A 171 5.57 -0.97 24.89
CA GLY A 171 6.03 -2.34 25.02
C GLY A 171 6.49 -2.91 23.67
N ALA A 172 5.72 -2.72 22.60
CA ALA A 172 6.14 -3.13 21.25
C ALA A 172 5.51 -2.29 20.11
N TYR A 173 6.14 -2.37 18.93
CA TYR A 173 5.61 -1.83 17.68
C TYR A 173 5.01 -2.94 16.80
N LEU A 174 3.80 -2.73 16.31
CA LEU A 174 3.16 -3.53 15.27
C LEU A 174 3.15 -2.72 13.97
N LEU A 175 3.99 -3.14 13.01
CA LEU A 175 4.21 -2.45 11.74
C LEU A 175 3.51 -3.19 10.60
N LEU A 176 2.50 -2.55 10.02
CA LEU A 176 1.75 -3.06 8.87
C LEU A 176 2.31 -2.44 7.59
N VAL A 177 2.72 -3.28 6.64
CA VAL A 177 3.34 -2.84 5.37
C VAL A 177 2.64 -3.48 4.17
N PRO A 178 2.61 -2.82 3.00
CA PRO A 178 1.73 -3.27 1.92
C PRO A 178 2.35 -4.37 1.05
N ASP A 179 3.68 -4.57 1.10
CA ASP A 179 4.40 -5.54 0.26
C ASP A 179 5.71 -6.01 0.90
N GLY A 180 6.27 -7.10 0.36
CA GLY A 180 7.45 -7.78 0.93
C GLY A 180 8.74 -6.96 0.85
N VAL A 181 8.90 -6.12 -0.17
CA VAL A 181 10.07 -5.22 -0.28
C VAL A 181 10.03 -4.17 0.82
N ARG A 182 8.87 -3.54 1.03
CA ARG A 182 8.68 -2.58 2.11
C ARG A 182 8.77 -3.22 3.48
N LEU A 183 8.37 -4.48 3.64
CA LEU A 183 8.58 -5.25 4.86
C LEU A 183 10.06 -5.34 5.20
N ARG A 184 10.90 -5.81 4.27
CA ARG A 184 12.35 -5.92 4.49
C ARG A 184 13.00 -4.57 4.72
N HIS A 185 12.60 -3.55 3.96
CA HIS A 185 13.10 -2.20 4.18
C HIS A 185 12.75 -1.66 5.58
N THR A 186 11.51 -1.84 6.02
CA THR A 186 11.04 -1.44 7.34
C THR A 186 11.76 -2.21 8.44
N ALA A 187 11.96 -3.52 8.27
CA ALA A 187 12.74 -4.35 9.20
C ALA A 187 14.15 -3.77 9.39
N ARG A 188 14.87 -3.44 8.31
CA ARG A 188 16.19 -2.79 8.41
C ARG A 188 16.17 -1.46 9.16
N LEU A 189 15.16 -0.63 8.92
CA LEU A 189 15.04 0.68 9.60
C LEU A 189 14.73 0.53 11.10
N MET A 190 14.05 -0.56 11.47
CA MET A 190 13.61 -0.87 12.83
C MET A 190 14.50 -1.88 13.56
N ALA A 191 15.58 -2.37 12.93
CA ALA A 191 16.51 -3.33 13.54
C ALA A 191 17.17 -2.80 14.83
N ARG A 192 17.24 -1.47 15.00
CA ARG A 192 17.73 -0.78 16.20
C ARG A 192 16.64 0.06 16.87
N ALA A 193 15.39 -0.41 16.80
CA ALA A 193 14.30 0.23 17.51
C ALA A 193 14.46 0.04 19.03
N PRO A 194 14.07 1.02 19.86
CA PRO A 194 14.22 0.94 21.32
C PRO A 194 13.23 -0.01 22.00
N ALA A 195 12.29 -0.59 21.24
CA ALA A 195 11.35 -1.60 21.69
C ALA A 195 11.18 -2.66 20.59
N PRO A 196 10.78 -3.90 20.93
CA PRO A 196 10.49 -4.94 19.96
C PRO A 196 9.60 -4.46 18.83
N ALA A 197 10.00 -4.75 17.59
CA ALA A 197 9.27 -4.39 16.39
C ALA A 197 8.85 -5.64 15.64
N PHE A 198 7.53 -5.82 15.52
CA PHE A 198 6.91 -6.92 14.79
C PHE A 198 6.27 -6.39 13.52
N LEU A 199 6.58 -7.03 12.40
CA LEU A 199 6.20 -6.61 11.06
C LEU A 199 5.37 -7.70 10.40
N ALA A 200 4.31 -7.30 9.70
CA ALA A 200 3.50 -8.20 8.88
C ALA A 200 3.04 -7.47 7.62
N LEU A 201 2.73 -8.24 6.56
CA LEU A 201 2.00 -7.68 5.43
C LEU A 201 0.60 -7.28 5.92
N GLU A 202 0.12 -6.13 5.47
CA GLU A 202 -1.17 -5.59 5.91
C GLU A 202 -2.32 -6.56 5.59
N ALA A 203 -2.28 -7.19 4.41
CA ALA A 203 -3.27 -8.18 4.00
C ALA A 203 -3.26 -9.41 4.92
N ASP A 204 -2.07 -9.95 5.20
CA ASP A 204 -1.91 -11.11 6.08
C ASP A 204 -2.40 -10.79 7.49
N ALA A 205 -2.02 -9.64 8.06
CA ALA A 205 -2.43 -9.24 9.41
C ALA A 205 -3.94 -8.96 9.53
N ALA A 206 -4.59 -8.47 8.48
CA ALA A 206 -6.01 -8.18 8.48
C ALA A 206 -6.89 -9.44 8.24
N ALA A 207 -6.40 -10.39 7.45
CA ALA A 207 -7.14 -11.60 7.09
C ALA A 207 -6.90 -12.79 8.04
N SER A 208 -5.76 -12.80 8.74
CA SER A 208 -5.35 -13.96 9.52
C SER A 208 -5.93 -13.99 10.94
N GLY A 209 -6.22 -15.20 11.42
CA GLY A 209 -6.57 -15.44 12.82
C GLY A 209 -5.38 -15.33 13.78
N ARG A 210 -5.64 -15.44 15.09
CA ARG A 210 -4.63 -15.27 16.16
C ARG A 210 -3.45 -16.24 16.08
N ASP A 211 -3.68 -17.45 15.56
CA ASP A 211 -2.70 -18.54 15.50
C ASP A 211 -1.84 -18.52 14.21
N ALA A 212 -2.18 -17.66 13.26
CA ALA A 212 -1.47 -17.58 11.99
C ALA A 212 -0.06 -16.98 12.16
N ARG A 213 0.95 -17.69 11.66
CA ARG A 213 2.36 -17.28 11.75
C ARG A 213 2.72 -16.31 10.63
N VAL A 214 2.29 -15.05 10.77
CA VAL A 214 2.49 -13.99 9.76
C VAL A 214 3.42 -12.86 10.22
N TRP A 215 3.67 -12.76 11.52
CA TRP A 215 4.49 -11.70 12.10
C TRP A 215 5.98 -12.04 12.07
N ARG A 216 6.83 -11.04 11.88
CA ARG A 216 8.29 -11.19 11.84
C ARG A 216 8.94 -10.14 12.70
N THR A 217 10.05 -10.45 13.34
CA THR A 217 10.86 -9.44 14.03
C THR A 217 11.66 -8.62 13.00
N ALA A 218 12.14 -7.45 13.42
CA ALA A 218 13.04 -6.64 12.61
C ALA A 218 14.40 -7.33 12.31
N SER A 219 14.80 -8.31 13.12
CA SER A 219 16.02 -9.10 12.94
C SER A 219 15.85 -10.30 12.00
N GLY A 220 14.62 -10.58 11.52
CA GLY A 220 14.37 -11.69 10.60
C GLY A 220 14.13 -13.05 11.28
N SER A 221 13.70 -13.06 12.54
CA SER A 221 13.29 -14.27 13.29
C SER A 221 12.22 -15.10 12.55
N PRO A 222 12.03 -16.39 12.91
CA PRO A 222 10.93 -17.20 12.40
C PRO A 222 9.59 -16.48 12.52
N ARG A 223 8.65 -16.85 11.65
CA ARG A 223 7.32 -16.23 11.68
C ARG A 223 6.62 -16.57 12.99
N LEU A 224 5.97 -15.58 13.60
CA LEU A 224 5.27 -15.65 14.87
C LEU A 224 3.76 -15.53 14.67
N SER A 225 3.02 -16.26 15.48
CA SER A 225 1.60 -16.02 15.76
C SER A 225 1.41 -14.74 16.57
N LEU A 226 0.18 -14.22 16.61
CA LEU A 226 -0.09 -13.02 17.41
C LEU A 226 0.01 -13.31 18.91
N GLY A 227 -0.32 -14.53 19.34
CA GLY A 227 -0.12 -14.99 20.73
C GLY A 227 1.35 -14.89 21.17
N GLU A 228 2.26 -15.44 20.36
CA GLU A 228 3.70 -15.33 20.59
C GLU A 228 4.15 -13.86 20.60
N VAL A 229 3.71 -13.04 19.63
CA VAL A 229 4.01 -11.60 19.60
C VAL A 229 3.59 -10.91 20.90
N VAL A 230 2.37 -11.17 21.39
CA VAL A 230 1.87 -10.60 22.64
C VAL A 230 2.69 -11.09 23.83
N SER A 231 3.13 -12.35 23.88
CA SER A 231 4.00 -12.83 24.98
C SER A 231 5.36 -12.15 25.05
N TYR A 232 5.90 -11.65 23.93
CA TYR A 232 7.17 -10.92 23.88
C TYR A 232 7.05 -9.43 24.24
N VAL A 233 5.83 -8.92 24.46
CA VAL A 233 5.64 -7.51 24.84
C VAL A 233 6.06 -7.36 26.31
N PRO A 234 7.09 -6.54 26.62
CA PRO A 234 7.51 -6.29 27.99
C PRO A 234 6.43 -5.50 28.74
N SER A 235 6.43 -5.63 30.08
CA SER A 235 5.59 -4.83 30.98
C SER A 235 5.94 -3.34 30.87
N GLY A 236 4.92 -2.49 31.01
CA GLY A 236 5.08 -1.04 30.94
C GLY A 236 4.85 -0.42 29.56
N GLY A 237 5.02 0.90 29.50
CA GLY A 237 4.75 1.72 28.32
C GLY A 237 3.61 2.71 28.56
N ALA A 238 3.95 3.99 28.71
CA ALA A 238 2.96 5.05 28.75
C ALA A 238 2.42 5.32 27.34
N TRP A 239 1.12 5.57 27.25
CA TRP A 239 0.58 6.17 26.03
C TRP A 239 1.09 7.60 25.94
N PRO A 240 1.69 8.03 24.83
CA PRO A 240 2.04 9.43 24.71
C PRO A 240 0.79 10.29 24.80
N GLY A 241 0.96 11.43 25.47
CA GLY A 241 0.06 12.55 25.34
C GLY A 241 0.00 13.03 23.89
N GLU A 242 -1.16 13.53 23.50
CA GLU A 242 -1.29 14.38 22.33
C GLU A 242 -1.97 15.64 22.83
N GLU A 243 -1.45 16.80 22.44
CA GLU A 243 -2.09 18.07 22.78
C GLU A 243 -3.55 18.03 22.32
N PRO A 244 -4.50 18.34 23.22
CA PRO A 244 -5.91 18.42 22.85
C PRO A 244 -6.12 19.38 21.67
N LEU A 245 -7.16 19.12 20.87
CA LEU A 245 -7.59 20.09 19.88
C LEU A 245 -8.01 21.38 20.60
N GLY A 246 -7.45 22.53 20.19
CA GLY A 246 -7.86 23.82 20.73
C GLY A 246 -9.37 24.05 20.62
N ARG A 247 -10.00 23.56 19.54
CA ARG A 247 -11.45 23.60 19.33
C ARG A 247 -12.07 22.20 19.24
N ALA A 248 -13.02 21.92 20.13
CA ALA A 248 -13.82 20.70 20.14
C ALA A 248 -15.21 20.98 19.56
N THR A 249 -15.35 20.84 18.23
CA THR A 249 -16.64 21.05 17.54
C THR A 249 -17.42 19.75 17.47
N VAL A 250 -18.71 19.79 17.86
CA VAL A 250 -19.65 18.68 17.67
C VAL A 250 -19.76 18.36 16.18
N PRO A 251 -19.54 17.11 15.75
CA PRO A 251 -19.64 16.76 14.35
C PRO A 251 -21.10 16.74 13.89
N ARG A 252 -21.38 17.27 12.69
CA ARG A 252 -22.71 17.15 12.07
C ARG A 252 -22.97 15.72 11.63
N ASP A 253 -24.20 15.25 11.78
CA ASP A 253 -24.61 13.93 11.32
C ASP A 253 -24.33 13.75 9.83
N LEU A 254 -23.82 12.57 9.48
CA LEU A 254 -23.44 12.26 8.11
C LEU A 254 -24.69 12.10 7.27
N ARG A 255 -24.72 12.80 6.15
CA ARG A 255 -25.60 12.51 5.01
C ARG A 255 -24.69 11.98 3.91
N ALA A 256 -25.14 10.97 3.17
CA ALA A 256 -24.39 10.41 2.06
C ALA A 256 -24.81 11.11 0.75
N PRO A 257 -24.16 12.20 0.34
CA PRO A 257 -24.37 12.75 -1.00
C PRO A 257 -23.82 11.79 -2.06
N PRO A 258 -24.21 11.96 -3.33
CA PRO A 258 -23.54 11.32 -4.45
C PRO A 258 -22.00 11.55 -4.40
N PRO A 259 -21.16 10.59 -4.84
CA PRO A 259 -19.70 10.71 -4.77
C PRO A 259 -19.14 11.99 -5.41
N ARG A 260 -19.76 12.49 -6.49
CA ARG A 260 -19.39 13.75 -7.16
C ARG A 260 -19.37 14.93 -6.19
N ASP A 261 -20.43 15.06 -5.40
CA ASP A 261 -20.64 16.20 -4.48
C ASP A 261 -20.13 15.91 -3.07
N ALA A 262 -19.77 14.66 -2.79
CA ALA A 262 -19.25 14.25 -1.51
C ALA A 262 -17.94 14.97 -1.18
N PRO A 263 -17.75 15.47 0.06
CA PRO A 263 -16.46 16.01 0.45
C PRO A 263 -15.39 14.92 0.40
N PRO A 264 -14.11 15.24 0.08
CA PRO A 264 -13.07 14.23 -0.12
C PRO A 264 -12.86 13.25 1.03
N TRP A 265 -13.19 13.66 2.26
CA TRP A 265 -13.06 12.84 3.44
C TRP A 265 -14.13 11.75 3.57
N LEU A 266 -15.28 11.87 2.90
CA LEU A 266 -16.34 10.87 2.94
C LEU A 266 -16.20 9.80 1.85
N LEU A 267 -15.49 10.13 0.77
CA LEU A 267 -15.29 9.25 -0.39
C LEU A 267 -14.79 7.84 -0.05
N PRO A 268 -13.91 7.60 0.94
CA PRO A 268 -13.52 6.23 1.30
C PRO A 268 -14.68 5.33 1.73
N SER A 269 -15.80 5.90 2.19
CA SER A 269 -17.02 5.12 2.50
C SER A 269 -17.94 4.91 1.29
N LEU A 270 -17.85 5.79 0.29
CA LEU A 270 -18.77 5.80 -0.85
C LEU A 270 -18.22 5.04 -2.07
N LEU A 271 -16.90 4.85 -2.14
CA LEU A 271 -16.26 4.14 -3.24
C LEU A 271 -16.27 2.62 -2.98
N PRO A 272 -16.79 1.81 -3.91
CA PRO A 272 -16.65 0.36 -3.82
C PRO A 272 -15.19 -0.10 -4.02
N PRO A 273 -14.88 -1.36 -3.70
CA PRO A 273 -13.50 -1.87 -3.75
C PRO A 273 -12.85 -1.78 -5.14
N ALA A 274 -13.61 -2.02 -6.20
CA ALA A 274 -13.09 -2.02 -7.57
C ALA A 274 -12.63 -0.62 -8.01
N GLU A 275 -13.37 0.42 -7.65
CA GLU A 275 -13.06 1.82 -7.91
C GLU A 275 -11.84 2.28 -7.12
N LYS A 276 -11.74 1.85 -5.84
CA LYS A 276 -10.53 2.08 -5.02
C LYS A 276 -9.30 1.42 -5.63
N ARG A 277 -9.43 0.17 -6.09
CA ARG A 277 -8.35 -0.58 -6.75
C ARG A 277 -7.95 0.09 -8.06
N ALA A 278 -8.90 0.46 -8.91
CA ALA A 278 -8.63 1.20 -10.14
C ALA A 278 -7.90 2.52 -9.84
N LEU A 279 -8.32 3.27 -8.81
CA LEU A 279 -7.65 4.51 -8.42
C LEU A 279 -6.23 4.30 -7.88
N ASP A 280 -5.97 3.21 -7.13
CA ASP A 280 -4.62 2.81 -6.73
C ASP A 280 -3.74 2.56 -7.97
N LEU A 281 -4.26 1.83 -8.96
CA LEU A 281 -3.53 1.57 -10.21
C LEU A 281 -3.29 2.84 -11.03
N LEU A 282 -4.22 3.80 -11.05
CA LEU A 282 -4.00 5.10 -11.72
C LEU A 282 -2.91 5.94 -11.03
N SER A 283 -2.70 5.77 -9.73
CA SER A 283 -1.59 6.41 -9.01
C SER A 283 -0.27 5.69 -9.24
N ASP A 284 -0.29 4.37 -9.40
CA ASP A 284 0.91 3.57 -9.60
C ASP A 284 1.39 3.67 -11.06
N TRP A 285 0.46 3.61 -11.99
CA TRP A 285 0.63 3.63 -13.44
C TRP A 285 -0.08 4.84 -14.06
N PRO A 286 0.39 6.08 -13.80
CA PRO A 286 -0.26 7.29 -14.31
C PRO A 286 -0.14 7.39 -15.83
N TRP A 287 -1.16 7.95 -16.49
CA TRP A 287 -1.24 8.07 -17.97
C TRP A 287 -1.40 6.71 -18.69
N ILE A 288 -2.05 5.77 -18.02
CA ILE A 288 -2.35 4.43 -18.52
C ILE A 288 -3.49 4.44 -19.54
N ALA A 289 -3.38 3.61 -20.58
CA ALA A 289 -4.47 3.41 -21.53
C ALA A 289 -5.56 2.51 -20.91
N PRO A 290 -6.85 2.68 -21.25
CA PRO A 290 -7.93 1.86 -20.70
C PRO A 290 -7.70 0.34 -20.85
N ALA A 291 -7.24 -0.12 -22.02
CA ALA A 291 -6.95 -1.54 -22.23
C ALA A 291 -5.88 -2.10 -21.28
N GLN A 292 -4.85 -1.29 -20.98
CA GLN A 292 -3.78 -1.66 -20.05
C GLN A 292 -4.32 -1.72 -18.61
N LEU A 293 -5.16 -0.77 -18.22
CA LEU A 293 -5.85 -0.80 -16.92
C LEU A 293 -6.73 -2.06 -16.79
N GLY A 294 -7.42 -2.45 -17.86
CA GLY A 294 -8.19 -3.70 -17.92
C GLY A 294 -7.32 -4.94 -17.71
N GLY A 295 -6.16 -4.99 -18.37
CA GLY A 295 -5.18 -6.07 -18.17
C GLY A 295 -4.64 -6.13 -16.73
N LEU A 296 -4.40 -4.99 -16.08
CA LEU A 296 -3.98 -4.97 -14.68
C LEU A 296 -5.11 -5.37 -13.71
N LEU A 297 -6.34 -4.95 -13.97
CA LEU A 297 -7.52 -5.27 -13.16
C LEU A 297 -8.05 -6.69 -13.39
N GLY A 298 -7.75 -7.30 -14.55
CA GLY A 298 -8.35 -8.57 -14.95
C GLY A 298 -9.83 -8.45 -15.30
N VAL A 299 -10.24 -7.34 -15.91
CA VAL A 299 -11.65 -7.09 -16.28
C VAL A 299 -11.80 -6.70 -17.74
N SER A 300 -13.00 -6.88 -18.29
CA SER A 300 -13.32 -6.55 -19.68
C SER A 300 -13.25 -5.04 -19.97
N ALA A 301 -13.10 -4.68 -21.24
CA ALA A 301 -13.07 -3.28 -21.66
C ALA A 301 -14.33 -2.50 -21.24
N GLY A 302 -15.52 -3.11 -21.34
CA GLY A 302 -16.76 -2.50 -20.87
C GLY A 302 -16.74 -2.19 -19.37
N ARG A 303 -16.23 -3.11 -18.56
CA ARG A 303 -16.07 -2.88 -17.11
C ARG A 303 -15.03 -1.80 -16.82
N VAL A 304 -13.93 -1.72 -17.56
CA VAL A 304 -12.97 -0.61 -17.43
C VAL A 304 -13.62 0.73 -17.73
N SER A 305 -14.39 0.83 -18.82
CA SER A 305 -15.10 2.06 -19.18
C SER A 305 -16.08 2.48 -18.07
N GLN A 306 -16.81 1.54 -17.48
CA GLN A 306 -17.70 1.80 -16.35
C GLN A 306 -16.93 2.32 -15.12
N LEU A 307 -15.83 1.66 -14.74
CA LEU A 307 -15.00 2.07 -13.60
C LEU A 307 -14.36 3.44 -13.83
N ALA A 308 -13.85 3.69 -15.04
CA ALA A 308 -13.27 4.98 -15.41
C ALA A 308 -14.34 6.08 -15.36
N GLY A 309 -15.52 5.85 -15.94
CA GLY A 309 -16.64 6.79 -15.89
C GLY A 309 -17.05 7.13 -14.46
N ALA A 310 -17.22 6.13 -13.59
CA ALA A 310 -17.56 6.35 -12.18
C ALA A 310 -16.47 7.17 -11.43
N LEU A 311 -15.19 6.93 -11.72
CA LEU A 311 -14.10 7.71 -11.15
C LEU A 311 -14.01 9.13 -11.73
N GLU A 312 -14.31 9.31 -13.02
CA GLU A 312 -14.38 10.62 -13.69
C GLU A 312 -15.55 11.45 -13.12
N ASP A 313 -16.73 10.84 -12.94
CA ASP A 313 -17.93 11.45 -12.34
C ASP A 313 -17.70 11.87 -10.88
N ALA A 314 -16.97 11.05 -10.10
CA ALA A 314 -16.54 11.40 -8.76
C ALA A 314 -15.40 12.47 -8.74
N GLY A 315 -14.89 12.86 -9.91
CA GLY A 315 -13.79 13.79 -10.09
C GLY A 315 -12.46 13.25 -9.57
N LEU A 316 -12.27 11.93 -9.51
CA LEU A 316 -11.09 11.23 -8.98
C LEU A 316 -10.11 10.77 -10.06
N ALA A 317 -10.59 10.58 -11.27
CA ALA A 317 -9.78 10.37 -12.46
C ALA A 317 -9.97 11.51 -13.45
N ALA A 318 -9.02 11.66 -14.37
CA ALA A 318 -9.12 12.54 -15.51
C ALA A 318 -8.64 11.79 -16.76
N ARG A 319 -9.24 12.12 -17.90
CA ARG A 319 -8.85 11.61 -19.20
C ARG A 319 -8.23 12.71 -20.05
N VAL A 320 -7.05 12.43 -20.57
CA VAL A 320 -6.28 13.36 -21.38
C VAL A 320 -5.68 12.58 -22.54
N SER A 321 -5.99 12.99 -23.78
CA SER A 321 -5.54 12.31 -24.99
C SER A 321 -5.80 10.78 -24.96
N GLY A 322 -6.99 10.39 -24.52
CA GLY A 322 -7.42 8.97 -24.44
C GLY A 322 -6.81 8.17 -23.28
N ARG A 323 -5.98 8.78 -22.43
CA ARG A 323 -5.31 8.12 -21.30
C ARG A 323 -5.88 8.55 -19.96
N LEU A 324 -5.85 7.65 -18.99
CA LEU A 324 -6.35 7.88 -17.65
C LEU A 324 -5.22 8.28 -16.70
N ALA A 325 -5.49 9.23 -15.81
CA ALA A 325 -4.64 9.60 -14.70
C ALA A 325 -5.49 9.93 -13.46
N ALA A 326 -4.91 9.81 -12.27
CA ALA A 326 -5.56 10.30 -11.06
C ALA A 326 -5.66 11.84 -11.10
N SER A 327 -6.83 12.38 -10.76
CA SER A 327 -7.03 13.83 -10.64
C SER A 327 -6.37 14.37 -9.36
N ASP A 328 -6.32 15.68 -9.19
CA ASP A 328 -5.86 16.29 -7.92
C ASP A 328 -6.68 15.85 -6.71
N ARG A 329 -7.98 15.63 -6.90
CA ARG A 329 -8.89 15.13 -5.86
C ARG A 329 -8.61 13.66 -5.56
N GLY A 330 -8.39 12.83 -6.59
CA GLY A 330 -7.97 11.43 -6.45
C GLY A 330 -6.62 11.29 -5.73
N LEU A 331 -5.61 12.06 -6.14
CA LEU A 331 -4.30 12.10 -5.48
C LEU A 331 -4.41 12.55 -4.02
N THR A 332 -5.29 13.51 -3.72
CA THR A 332 -5.54 13.96 -2.35
C THR A 332 -6.20 12.88 -1.51
N LEU A 333 -7.19 12.18 -2.05
CA LEU A 333 -7.85 11.04 -1.40
C LEU A 333 -6.81 9.98 -1.01
N LEU A 334 -6.06 9.48 -2.00
CA LEU A 334 -5.05 8.44 -1.80
C LEU A 334 -3.99 8.85 -0.78
N ALA A 335 -3.45 10.06 -0.91
CA ALA A 335 -2.44 10.56 0.01
C ALA A 335 -2.97 10.64 1.45
N ARG A 336 -4.21 11.10 1.66
CA ARG A 336 -4.79 11.19 3.01
C ARG A 336 -5.10 9.82 3.60
N ARG A 337 -5.64 8.90 2.79
CA ARG A 337 -5.87 7.48 3.14
C ARG A 337 -4.61 6.83 3.69
N ASP A 338 -3.48 7.10 3.04
CA ASP A 338 -2.18 6.50 3.32
C ASP A 338 -1.27 7.38 4.22
N ARG A 339 -1.84 8.41 4.85
CA ARG A 339 -1.13 9.34 5.75
C ARG A 339 0.11 10.00 5.10
N ALA A 340 0.05 10.22 3.80
CA ALA A 340 1.03 10.95 3.01
C ALA A 340 0.64 12.42 2.80
N ALA A 341 1.60 13.24 2.39
CA ALA A 341 1.38 14.65 2.13
C ALA A 341 0.71 14.87 0.76
N ALA A 342 -0.59 15.20 0.76
CA ALA A 342 -1.36 15.47 -0.46
C ALA A 342 -0.72 16.55 -1.36
N GLY A 343 -0.12 17.59 -0.77
CA GLY A 343 0.59 18.63 -1.52
C GLY A 343 1.83 18.14 -2.26
N LEU A 344 2.51 17.10 -1.77
CA LEU A 344 3.63 16.48 -2.49
C LEU A 344 3.14 15.57 -3.62
N ALA A 345 2.09 14.78 -3.37
CA ALA A 345 1.47 13.93 -4.38
C ALA A 345 1.00 14.75 -5.59
N ARG A 346 0.25 15.85 -5.37
CA ARG A 346 -0.20 16.75 -6.44
C ARG A 346 0.95 17.39 -7.21
N ARG A 347 1.95 17.95 -6.50
CA ARG A 347 3.13 18.57 -7.13
C ARG A 347 3.89 17.62 -8.07
N ARG A 348 3.82 16.31 -7.83
CA ARG A 348 4.49 15.30 -8.66
C ARG A 348 3.60 14.80 -9.79
N TRP A 349 2.36 14.43 -9.47
CA TRP A 349 1.55 13.57 -10.33
C TRP A 349 0.31 14.24 -10.91
N SER A 350 0.03 15.51 -10.57
CA SER A 350 -1.16 16.19 -11.07
C SER A 350 -1.25 16.15 -12.60
N ALA A 351 -2.43 15.74 -13.08
CA ALA A 351 -2.85 15.82 -14.48
C ALA A 351 -3.54 17.15 -14.83
N ARG A 352 -3.67 18.07 -13.87
CA ARG A 352 -4.31 19.37 -14.08
C ARG A 352 -3.52 20.17 -15.13
N ALA A 353 -4.24 20.69 -16.12
CA ALA A 353 -3.70 21.60 -17.13
C ALA A 353 -3.18 22.90 -16.47
N LEU A 354 -2.06 23.43 -16.98
CA LEU A 354 -1.56 24.73 -16.55
C LEU A 354 -2.42 25.85 -17.15
N ASP A 355 -2.75 25.71 -18.43
CA ASP A 355 -3.68 26.54 -19.18
C ASP A 355 -4.80 25.63 -19.74
N PRO A 356 -6.05 25.79 -19.28
CA PRO A 356 -7.19 25.01 -19.78
C PRO A 356 -7.48 25.18 -21.28
N GLN A 357 -7.02 26.27 -21.91
CA GLN A 357 -7.25 26.56 -23.33
C GLN A 357 -6.15 26.00 -24.23
N ALA A 358 -4.97 25.71 -23.67
CA ALA A 358 -3.86 25.16 -24.44
C ALA A 358 -4.05 23.65 -24.73
N PRO A 359 -3.53 23.15 -25.87
CA PRO A 359 -3.67 21.74 -26.22
C PRO A 359 -3.02 20.82 -25.17
N PRO A 360 -3.54 19.58 -25.02
CA PRO A 360 -2.99 18.61 -24.10
C PRO A 360 -1.57 18.23 -24.53
N SER A 361 -0.59 18.68 -23.77
CA SER A 361 0.82 18.42 -24.02
C SER A 361 1.57 18.23 -22.70
N TRP A 362 2.77 17.64 -22.76
CA TRP A 362 3.63 17.53 -21.59
C TRP A 362 4.01 18.91 -21.01
N ARG A 363 3.96 19.99 -21.81
CA ARG A 363 4.20 21.36 -21.32
C ARG A 363 3.03 21.89 -20.51
N ASN A 364 1.82 21.42 -20.82
CA ASN A 364 0.57 21.90 -20.25
C ASN A 364 0.03 20.99 -19.14
N VAL A 365 0.89 20.45 -18.26
CA VAL A 365 0.43 19.75 -17.05
C VAL A 365 1.24 20.18 -15.83
N SER A 366 0.59 20.31 -14.68
CA SER A 366 1.20 20.91 -13.48
C SER A 366 2.15 19.96 -12.72
N GLY A 367 1.91 18.64 -12.75
CA GLY A 367 2.72 17.66 -12.04
C GLY A 367 4.12 17.48 -12.66
N ARG A 368 5.19 17.66 -11.87
CA ARG A 368 6.58 17.55 -12.38
C ARG A 368 6.91 16.18 -12.99
N ARG A 369 6.49 15.08 -12.34
CA ARG A 369 6.70 13.71 -12.85
C ARG A 369 5.75 13.38 -13.97
N SER A 370 4.52 13.88 -13.93
CA SER A 370 3.58 13.77 -15.05
C SER A 370 4.14 14.39 -16.34
N ARG A 371 4.75 15.58 -16.26
CA ARG A 371 5.46 16.19 -17.41
C ARG A 371 6.57 15.30 -17.94
N GLN A 372 7.39 14.74 -17.04
CA GLN A 372 8.48 13.85 -17.42
C GLN A 372 7.96 12.59 -18.12
N LEU A 373 6.93 11.94 -17.58
CA LEU A 373 6.34 10.74 -18.20
C LEU A 373 5.73 11.04 -19.57
N LEU A 374 5.04 12.17 -19.72
CA LEU A 374 4.46 12.55 -21.01
C LEU A 374 5.54 12.86 -22.07
N ARG A 375 6.73 13.34 -21.68
CA ARG A 375 7.88 13.47 -22.61
C ARG A 375 8.39 12.11 -23.11
N THR A 376 8.17 11.05 -22.34
CA THR A 376 8.60 9.68 -22.64
C THR A 376 7.39 8.75 -22.72
N ILE A 377 6.28 9.22 -23.29
CA ILE A 377 4.99 8.52 -23.21
C ILE A 377 5.00 7.18 -23.95
N GLU A 378 5.73 7.09 -25.07
CA GLU A 378 5.89 5.84 -25.82
C GLU A 378 6.59 4.77 -24.97
N HIS A 379 7.70 5.12 -24.33
CA HIS A 379 8.42 4.24 -23.39
C HIS A 379 7.51 3.80 -22.26
N THR A 380 6.85 4.76 -21.61
CA THR A 380 5.90 4.51 -20.51
C THR A 380 4.76 3.59 -20.97
N THR A 381 4.27 3.76 -22.21
CA THR A 381 3.21 2.93 -22.79
C THR A 381 3.67 1.51 -23.01
N ALA A 382 4.91 1.30 -23.45
CA ALA A 382 5.46 -0.03 -23.64
C ALA A 382 5.61 -0.77 -22.31
N VAL A 383 6.13 -0.10 -21.27
CA VAL A 383 6.20 -0.64 -19.91
C VAL A 383 4.80 -0.97 -19.37
N HIS A 384 3.81 -0.08 -19.53
CA HIS A 384 2.43 -0.35 -19.11
C HIS A 384 1.80 -1.53 -19.86
N ARG A 385 2.08 -1.66 -21.16
CA ARG A 385 1.62 -2.79 -21.98
C ARG A 385 2.22 -4.09 -21.47
N PHE A 386 3.54 -4.13 -21.23
CA PHE A 386 4.21 -5.28 -20.66
C PHE A 386 3.59 -5.68 -19.31
N ALA A 387 3.40 -4.72 -18.40
CA ALA A 387 2.81 -4.96 -17.08
C ALA A 387 1.38 -5.52 -17.17
N ALA A 388 0.56 -5.00 -18.09
CA ALA A 388 -0.79 -5.49 -18.33
C ALA A 388 -0.82 -6.91 -18.93
N MET A 389 0.08 -7.20 -19.88
CA MET A 389 0.24 -8.53 -20.48
C MET A 389 0.72 -9.55 -19.42
N LEU A 390 1.70 -9.18 -18.61
CA LEU A 390 2.21 -10.00 -17.51
C LEU A 390 1.10 -10.35 -16.52
N ALA A 391 0.31 -9.36 -16.08
CA ALA A 391 -0.81 -9.60 -15.17
C ALA A 391 -1.90 -10.49 -15.81
N GLY A 392 -2.16 -10.32 -17.11
CA GLY A 392 -3.04 -11.20 -17.88
C GLY A 392 -2.57 -12.65 -17.93
N GLN A 393 -1.33 -12.87 -18.34
CA GLN A 393 -0.74 -14.21 -18.45
C GLN A 393 -0.56 -14.87 -17.09
N ALA A 394 -0.17 -14.13 -16.05
CA ALA A 394 -0.06 -14.68 -14.69
C ALA A 394 -1.40 -15.30 -14.24
N ARG A 395 -2.52 -14.59 -14.42
CA ARG A 395 -3.85 -15.14 -14.11
C ARG A 395 -4.21 -16.35 -14.98
N ALA A 396 -3.93 -16.29 -16.29
CA ALA A 396 -4.21 -17.39 -17.21
C ALA A 396 -3.42 -18.66 -16.88
N CYS A 397 -2.20 -18.51 -16.37
CA CYS A 397 -1.32 -19.60 -15.97
C CYS A 397 -1.44 -19.99 -14.49
N ALA A 398 -2.45 -19.47 -13.78
CA ALA A 398 -2.63 -19.67 -12.33
C ALA A 398 -1.38 -19.33 -11.50
N LEU A 399 -0.65 -18.30 -11.90
CA LEU A 399 0.47 -17.73 -11.15
C LEU A 399 -0.01 -16.55 -10.30
N ASP A 400 0.52 -16.46 -9.10
CA ASP A 400 0.36 -15.30 -8.24
C ASP A 400 1.25 -14.16 -8.73
N LEU A 401 0.72 -12.93 -8.72
CA LEU A 401 1.49 -11.70 -8.93
C LEU A 401 1.38 -10.83 -7.67
N PRO A 402 1.98 -11.25 -6.53
CA PRO A 402 1.85 -10.56 -5.26
C PRO A 402 2.43 -9.14 -5.26
N GLN A 403 3.31 -8.81 -6.20
CA GLN A 403 3.92 -7.50 -6.31
C GLN A 403 4.17 -7.13 -7.77
N LEU A 404 3.76 -5.93 -8.14
CA LEU A 404 4.03 -5.31 -9.43
C LEU A 404 4.18 -3.79 -9.20
N ASP A 405 5.42 -3.36 -9.07
CA ASP A 405 5.82 -2.00 -8.74
C ASP A 405 6.14 -1.18 -10.00
N PRO A 406 5.61 0.05 -10.10
CA PRO A 406 5.97 1.01 -11.15
C PRO A 406 7.38 1.60 -10.93
N PRO A 407 7.96 2.33 -11.90
CA PRO A 407 9.37 2.76 -11.86
C PRO A 407 9.76 3.51 -10.58
N HIS A 408 8.85 4.37 -10.10
CA HIS A 408 9.07 5.20 -8.93
C HIS A 408 9.06 4.43 -7.59
N ARG A 409 8.60 3.17 -7.58
CA ARG A 409 8.69 2.24 -6.44
C ARG A 409 9.74 1.16 -6.66
N ALA A 410 10.04 0.83 -7.90
CA ALA A 410 11.02 -0.18 -8.28
C ALA A 410 12.48 0.30 -8.04
N SER A 411 12.73 1.61 -8.01
CA SER A 411 14.07 2.18 -7.74
C SER A 411 14.70 1.69 -6.43
N ARG A 412 16.01 1.39 -6.45
CA ARG A 412 16.81 0.99 -5.27
C ARG A 412 18.01 1.91 -5.08
N TYR A 413 18.40 2.07 -3.83
CA TYR A 413 19.57 2.85 -3.42
C TYR A 413 20.43 1.97 -2.54
N PHE A 414 21.73 1.94 -2.80
CA PHE A 414 22.69 1.09 -2.10
C PHE A 414 24.03 1.80 -1.95
N ARG A 415 24.88 1.29 -1.06
CA ARG A 415 26.27 1.73 -0.95
C ARG A 415 27.18 0.66 -1.53
N ASP A 416 28.10 1.06 -2.38
CA ASP A 416 29.19 0.24 -2.91
C ASP A 416 30.49 1.03 -2.74
N ARG A 417 31.50 0.41 -2.12
CA ARG A 417 32.80 1.05 -1.78
C ARG A 417 32.65 2.43 -1.12
N GLY A 418 31.68 2.58 -0.21
CA GLY A 418 31.42 3.83 0.52
C GLY A 418 30.60 4.88 -0.24
N VAL A 419 30.38 4.72 -1.55
CA VAL A 419 29.63 5.65 -2.40
C VAL A 419 28.17 5.20 -2.53
N VAL A 420 27.24 6.15 -2.53
CA VAL A 420 25.81 5.85 -2.73
C VAL A 420 25.51 5.74 -4.23
N HIS A 421 24.98 4.60 -4.63
CA HIS A 421 24.53 4.30 -5.99
C HIS A 421 23.02 4.00 -6.01
N SER A 422 22.47 3.95 -7.21
CA SER A 422 21.08 3.55 -7.44
C SER A 422 20.91 2.74 -8.71
N VAL A 423 19.87 1.90 -8.71
CA VAL A 423 19.28 1.32 -9.92
C VAL A 423 17.85 1.84 -10.07
N HIS A 424 17.45 2.10 -11.31
CA HIS A 424 16.17 2.73 -11.65
C HIS A 424 15.39 1.90 -12.67
N PRO A 425 15.01 0.65 -12.32
CA PRO A 425 14.19 -0.19 -13.18
C PRO A 425 12.88 0.47 -13.56
N ASP A 426 12.43 0.17 -14.78
CA ASP A 426 11.12 0.57 -15.29
C ASP A 426 9.97 -0.14 -14.57
N ALA A 427 10.18 -1.37 -14.10
CA ALA A 427 9.27 -2.02 -13.18
C ALA A 427 10.00 -3.05 -12.31
N PHE A 428 9.36 -3.44 -11.21
CA PHE A 428 9.77 -4.60 -10.43
C PHE A 428 8.55 -5.49 -10.20
N ALA A 429 8.69 -6.80 -10.36
CA ALA A 429 7.61 -7.73 -10.12
C ALA A 429 8.09 -8.95 -9.35
N VAL A 430 7.15 -9.63 -8.71
CA VAL A 430 7.34 -10.94 -8.09
C VAL A 430 6.22 -11.83 -8.59
N LEU A 431 6.57 -12.88 -9.33
CA LEU A 431 5.67 -13.99 -9.61
C LEU A 431 5.79 -15.04 -8.52
N GLY A 432 4.74 -15.84 -8.32
CA GLY A 432 4.81 -16.99 -7.44
C GLY A 432 3.87 -18.11 -7.85
N ARG A 433 4.19 -19.31 -7.37
CA ARG A 433 3.40 -20.53 -7.50
C ARG A 433 3.80 -21.47 -6.38
N ASP A 434 2.83 -22.07 -5.69
CA ASP A 434 3.09 -23.11 -4.69
C ASP A 434 4.15 -22.72 -3.62
N GLY A 435 4.19 -21.44 -3.26
CA GLY A 435 5.15 -20.88 -2.29
C GLY A 435 6.48 -20.39 -2.87
N GLU A 436 6.83 -20.80 -4.10
CA GLU A 436 7.99 -20.30 -4.82
C GLU A 436 7.78 -18.86 -5.27
N ARG A 437 8.89 -18.12 -5.41
CA ARG A 437 8.88 -16.70 -5.76
C ARG A 437 9.97 -16.37 -6.75
N TRP A 438 9.59 -15.71 -7.84
CA TRP A 438 10.51 -15.27 -8.89
C TRP A 438 10.48 -13.75 -9.01
N PRO A 439 11.33 -13.04 -8.24
CA PRO A 439 11.46 -11.59 -8.39
C PRO A 439 12.23 -11.24 -9.67
N PHE A 440 11.84 -10.15 -10.32
CA PHE A 440 12.59 -9.59 -11.44
C PHE A 440 12.41 -8.08 -11.57
N PHE A 441 13.44 -7.44 -12.12
CA PHE A 441 13.40 -6.08 -12.64
C PHE A 441 13.10 -6.12 -14.13
N LEU A 442 12.41 -5.09 -14.61
CA LEU A 442 12.18 -4.83 -16.02
C LEU A 442 12.92 -3.55 -16.43
N GLU A 443 13.61 -3.62 -17.55
CA GLU A 443 14.19 -2.51 -18.29
C GLU A 443 13.66 -2.53 -19.73
N TRP A 444 13.11 -1.42 -20.21
CA TRP A 444 12.66 -1.29 -21.59
C TRP A 444 13.61 -0.35 -22.33
N GLU A 445 14.53 -0.86 -23.13
CA GLU A 445 15.57 -0.04 -23.76
C GLU A 445 15.19 0.34 -25.21
N ARG A 446 15.28 1.65 -25.51
CA ARG A 446 14.90 2.23 -26.81
C ARG A 446 16.05 2.91 -27.54
N ARG A 447 17.13 3.25 -26.84
CA ARG A 447 18.16 4.19 -27.31
C ARG A 447 19.57 3.61 -27.26
N ALA A 448 19.84 2.65 -26.39
CA ALA A 448 21.17 2.05 -26.31
C ALA A 448 21.42 1.12 -27.50
N VAL A 449 22.01 1.67 -28.56
CA VAL A 449 22.39 0.93 -29.77
C VAL A 449 23.91 0.73 -29.90
N ARG A 450 24.71 1.51 -29.16
CA ARG A 450 26.18 1.44 -29.17
C ARG A 450 26.70 0.60 -28.00
N PRO A 451 27.79 -0.18 -28.17
CA PRO A 451 28.37 -0.96 -27.09
C PRO A 451 28.64 -0.18 -25.80
N SER A 452 29.25 1.00 -25.90
CA SER A 452 29.51 1.85 -24.73
C SER A 452 28.24 2.25 -23.99
N THR A 453 27.20 2.67 -24.72
CA THR A 453 25.91 3.02 -24.10
C THR A 453 25.21 1.81 -23.48
N MET A 454 25.39 0.61 -24.04
CA MET A 454 24.86 -0.64 -23.47
C MET A 454 25.60 -1.02 -22.18
N ALA A 455 26.93 -0.91 -22.16
CA ALA A 455 27.76 -1.11 -20.98
C ALA A 455 27.40 -0.12 -19.86
N ASP A 456 27.24 1.17 -20.19
CA ASP A 456 26.80 2.21 -19.25
C ASP A 456 25.45 1.89 -18.60
N ARG A 457 24.52 1.32 -19.36
CA ARG A 457 23.22 0.87 -18.85
C ARG A 457 23.32 -0.32 -17.90
N LEU A 458 24.27 -1.23 -18.16
CA LEU A 458 24.47 -2.44 -17.36
C LEU A 458 25.26 -2.15 -16.07
N ALA A 459 26.17 -1.19 -16.09
CA ALA A 459 27.09 -0.90 -14.99
C ALA A 459 26.41 -0.70 -13.61
N PRO A 460 25.27 0.01 -13.46
CA PRO A 460 24.55 0.10 -12.19
C PRO A 460 24.09 -1.26 -11.66
N TYR A 461 23.66 -2.17 -12.54
CA TYR A 461 23.25 -3.52 -12.17
C TYR A 461 24.46 -4.37 -11.76
N LEU A 462 25.57 -4.31 -12.51
CA LEU A 462 26.78 -5.04 -12.12
C LEU A 462 27.26 -4.62 -10.72
N ARG A 463 27.28 -3.32 -10.42
CA ARG A 463 27.58 -2.83 -9.05
C ARG A 463 26.57 -3.32 -8.01
N TYR A 464 25.27 -3.29 -8.34
CA TYR A 464 24.23 -3.74 -7.42
C TYR A 464 24.38 -5.24 -7.10
N TYR A 465 24.63 -6.07 -8.12
CA TYR A 465 24.76 -7.52 -8.01
C TYR A 465 26.14 -8.01 -7.55
N ALA A 466 27.17 -7.16 -7.61
CA ALA A 466 28.45 -7.38 -6.92
C ALA A 466 28.31 -7.31 -5.38
N SER A 467 27.21 -6.74 -4.87
CA SER A 467 26.92 -6.63 -3.44
C SER A 467 25.88 -7.66 -2.98
N GLN A 468 25.71 -7.82 -1.67
CA GLN A 468 24.63 -8.63 -1.08
C GLN A 468 23.24 -7.95 -1.12
N ARG A 469 23.17 -6.72 -1.64
CA ARG A 469 21.95 -5.90 -1.59
C ARG A 469 20.74 -6.46 -2.35
N PRO A 470 20.87 -7.13 -3.50
CA PRO A 470 19.72 -7.72 -4.16
C PRO A 470 18.99 -8.72 -3.25
N ALA A 471 19.73 -9.61 -2.57
CA ALA A 471 19.17 -10.56 -1.63
C ALA A 471 18.60 -9.85 -0.39
N ASP A 472 19.30 -8.87 0.18
CA ASP A 472 18.78 -8.08 1.32
C ASP A 472 17.45 -7.38 1.00
N ASP A 473 17.35 -6.77 -0.17
CA ASP A 473 16.19 -5.96 -0.57
C ASP A 473 15.00 -6.85 -0.97
N HIS A 474 15.27 -8.01 -1.58
CA HIS A 474 14.26 -8.81 -2.27
C HIS A 474 14.04 -10.23 -1.69
N GLY A 475 14.90 -10.68 -0.77
CA GLY A 475 14.92 -12.03 -0.20
C GLY A 475 15.53 -13.08 -1.14
N LEU A 476 15.49 -12.83 -2.44
CA LEU A 476 16.12 -13.61 -3.51
C LEU A 476 16.75 -12.61 -4.48
N ARG A 477 17.79 -13.02 -5.21
CA ARG A 477 18.37 -12.19 -6.29
C ARG A 477 17.31 -12.07 -7.40
N PRO A 478 16.84 -10.85 -7.74
CA PRO A 478 15.93 -10.68 -8.86
C PRO A 478 16.61 -11.07 -10.17
N ALA A 479 15.83 -11.49 -11.16
CA ALA A 479 16.32 -11.45 -12.53
C ALA A 479 16.30 -10.01 -13.06
N VAL A 480 17.08 -9.71 -14.09
CA VAL A 480 16.97 -8.48 -14.86
C VAL A 480 16.44 -8.85 -16.24
N LEU A 481 15.23 -8.41 -16.55
CA LEU A 481 14.59 -8.59 -17.85
C LEU A 481 14.79 -7.31 -18.65
N VAL A 482 15.43 -7.40 -19.81
CA VAL A 482 15.67 -6.26 -20.70
C VAL A 482 14.93 -6.50 -22.01
N VAL A 483 14.09 -5.55 -22.41
CA VAL A 483 13.36 -5.60 -23.68
C VAL A 483 13.84 -4.48 -24.58
N PHE A 484 14.38 -4.82 -25.76
CA PHE A 484 14.74 -3.85 -26.79
C PHE A 484 13.59 -3.61 -27.77
N GLU A 485 13.62 -2.50 -28.51
CA GLU A 485 12.67 -2.30 -29.62
C GLU A 485 12.93 -3.26 -30.79
N ASP A 486 14.21 -3.55 -31.08
CA ASP A 486 14.62 -4.38 -32.21
C ASP A 486 15.48 -5.60 -31.80
N GLU A 487 15.44 -6.63 -32.63
CA GLU A 487 16.12 -7.92 -32.41
C GLU A 487 17.65 -7.79 -32.49
N LEU A 488 18.16 -6.97 -33.41
CA LEU A 488 19.60 -6.81 -33.60
C LEU A 488 20.27 -6.18 -32.37
N ALA A 489 19.64 -5.15 -31.79
CA ALA A 489 20.07 -4.51 -30.56
C ALA A 489 20.00 -5.47 -29.37
N ALA A 490 18.95 -6.29 -29.26
CA ALA A 490 18.85 -7.34 -28.24
C ALA A 490 20.02 -8.33 -28.33
N HIS A 491 20.32 -8.86 -29.51
CA HIS A 491 21.45 -9.76 -29.73
C HIS A 491 22.81 -9.09 -29.46
N HIS A 492 22.96 -7.82 -29.85
CA HIS A 492 24.18 -7.08 -29.58
C HIS A 492 24.36 -6.84 -28.07
N PHE A 493 23.29 -6.49 -27.36
CA PHE A 493 23.32 -6.29 -25.92
C PHE A 493 23.73 -7.57 -25.18
N LEU A 494 23.27 -8.75 -25.60
CA LEU A 494 23.71 -10.02 -25.02
C LEU A 494 25.23 -10.21 -25.11
N ARG A 495 25.85 -9.87 -26.26
CA ARG A 495 27.31 -9.96 -26.43
C ARG A 495 28.04 -9.00 -25.50
N VAL A 496 27.59 -7.74 -25.42
CA VAL A 496 28.15 -6.72 -24.53
C VAL A 496 28.01 -7.17 -23.08
N ALA A 497 26.81 -7.58 -22.67
CA ALA A 497 26.54 -8.01 -21.31
C ALA A 497 27.42 -9.20 -20.89
N ARG A 498 27.62 -10.19 -21.77
CA ARG A 498 28.53 -11.32 -21.50
C ARG A 498 29.97 -10.85 -21.24
N ALA A 499 30.46 -9.90 -22.03
CA ALA A 499 31.81 -9.34 -21.86
C ALA A 499 31.93 -8.57 -20.53
N GLU A 500 30.99 -7.67 -20.26
CA GLU A 500 30.97 -6.83 -19.06
C GLU A 500 30.79 -7.65 -17.77
N MET A 501 29.94 -8.68 -17.78
CA MET A 501 29.76 -9.60 -16.64
C MET A 501 31.04 -10.37 -16.33
N ARG A 502 31.76 -10.82 -17.36
CA ARG A 502 33.06 -11.50 -17.22
C ARG A 502 34.12 -10.57 -16.66
N GLU A 503 34.20 -9.34 -17.18
CA GLU A 503 35.15 -8.33 -16.71
C GLU A 503 34.89 -7.95 -15.25
N ALA A 504 33.62 -7.68 -14.90
CA ALA A 504 33.23 -7.34 -13.54
C ALA A 504 33.29 -8.54 -12.57
N ARG A 505 33.40 -9.78 -13.09
CA ARG A 505 33.27 -11.04 -12.34
C ARG A 505 31.98 -11.11 -11.54
N VAL A 506 30.88 -10.69 -12.15
CA VAL A 506 29.54 -10.67 -11.55
C VAL A 506 28.61 -11.55 -12.37
N ASP A 507 28.06 -12.57 -11.72
CA ASP A 507 26.94 -13.33 -12.26
C ASP A 507 25.64 -12.53 -12.09
N LEU A 508 25.14 -11.97 -13.18
CA LEU A 508 23.87 -11.24 -13.25
C LEU A 508 22.82 -12.13 -13.93
N PRO A 509 21.71 -12.50 -13.25
CA PRO A 509 20.63 -13.28 -13.85
C PRO A 509 19.87 -12.45 -14.90
N LEU A 510 20.44 -12.33 -16.09
CA LEU A 510 20.01 -11.45 -17.17
C LEU A 510 19.26 -12.21 -18.26
N TRP A 511 18.12 -11.67 -18.65
CA TRP A 511 17.30 -12.15 -19.76
C TRP A 511 16.98 -11.01 -20.68
N VAL A 512 17.13 -11.24 -21.98
CA VAL A 512 16.96 -10.23 -23.02
C VAL A 512 15.91 -10.70 -24.01
N SER A 513 15.05 -9.77 -24.41
CA SER A 513 14.04 -9.96 -25.44
C SER A 513 13.97 -8.70 -26.32
N HIS A 514 13.10 -8.74 -27.32
CA HIS A 514 12.72 -7.57 -28.10
C HIS A 514 11.21 -7.48 -28.23
N ARG A 515 10.72 -6.28 -28.50
CA ARG A 515 9.30 -5.92 -28.46
C ARG A 515 8.42 -6.87 -29.28
N ARG A 516 8.77 -7.13 -30.53
CA ARG A 516 7.97 -7.98 -31.44
C ARG A 516 7.76 -9.37 -30.84
N LEU A 517 8.81 -9.98 -30.28
CA LEU A 517 8.72 -11.31 -29.69
C LEU A 517 7.88 -11.32 -28.41
N ILE A 518 8.04 -10.31 -27.54
CA ILE A 518 7.16 -10.13 -26.38
C ILE A 518 5.70 -9.94 -26.79
N GLU A 519 5.42 -9.21 -27.87
CA GLU A 519 4.05 -9.00 -28.35
C GLU A 519 3.43 -10.28 -28.92
N CYS A 520 4.24 -11.19 -29.50
CA CYS A 520 3.78 -12.48 -30.02
C CYS A 520 3.62 -13.55 -28.94
N GLU A 521 4.65 -13.77 -28.11
CA GLU A 521 4.72 -14.88 -27.14
C GLU A 521 4.26 -14.47 -25.73
N GLY A 522 4.30 -13.16 -25.44
CA GLY A 522 4.02 -12.60 -24.13
C GLY A 522 5.17 -12.69 -23.12
N PRO A 523 5.09 -11.94 -21.99
CA PRO A 523 6.13 -11.92 -20.95
C PRO A 523 6.48 -13.27 -20.31
N LEU A 524 5.55 -14.22 -20.29
CA LEU A 524 5.74 -15.55 -19.71
C LEU A 524 6.01 -16.65 -20.76
N GLY A 525 6.01 -16.30 -22.04
CA GLY A 525 6.27 -17.23 -23.14
C GLY A 525 7.75 -17.49 -23.39
N ALA A 526 8.05 -18.16 -24.51
CA ALA A 526 9.41 -18.45 -24.98
C ALA A 526 10.09 -17.22 -25.63
N ALA A 527 9.91 -16.04 -25.02
CA ALA A 527 10.36 -14.77 -25.58
C ALA A 527 11.77 -14.35 -25.15
N TRP A 528 12.48 -15.16 -24.35
CA TRP A 528 13.66 -14.70 -23.60
C TRP A 528 14.91 -15.47 -23.98
N SER A 529 16.01 -14.74 -24.11
CA SER A 529 17.35 -15.28 -24.33
C SER A 529 18.28 -14.86 -23.20
N ALA A 530 19.17 -15.75 -22.77
CA ALA A 530 20.19 -15.46 -21.76
C ALA A 530 21.57 -15.36 -22.41
N PRO A 531 22.55 -14.69 -21.77
CA PRO A 531 23.91 -14.63 -22.28
C PRO A 531 24.49 -16.01 -22.60
N ASP A 532 24.18 -17.06 -21.84
CA ASP A 532 24.81 -18.39 -22.00
C ASP A 532 23.84 -19.52 -22.35
N ALA A 533 22.58 -19.22 -22.68
CA ALA A 533 21.57 -20.22 -23.05
C ALA A 533 20.69 -19.76 -24.22
N VAL A 534 20.40 -20.69 -25.14
CA VAL A 534 19.49 -20.48 -26.28
C VAL A 534 18.19 -21.24 -26.04
N GLY A 535 17.03 -20.57 -26.14
CA GLY A 535 15.73 -21.22 -26.36
C GLY A 535 14.99 -21.82 -25.15
N SER A 536 15.01 -21.19 -23.97
CA SER A 536 14.21 -21.63 -22.81
C SER A 536 13.39 -20.49 -22.22
N THR A 537 12.22 -20.78 -21.62
CA THR A 537 11.50 -19.75 -20.85
C THR A 537 12.36 -19.38 -19.64
N TRP A 538 12.44 -18.10 -19.30
CA TRP A 538 13.26 -17.66 -18.16
C TRP A 538 12.82 -18.32 -16.84
N LEU A 539 11.54 -18.71 -16.73
CA LEU A 539 11.01 -19.50 -15.61
C LEU A 539 11.53 -20.95 -15.62
N ALA A 540 11.47 -21.65 -16.77
CA ALA A 540 11.96 -23.03 -16.86
C ALA A 540 13.48 -23.12 -16.72
N ALA A 541 14.21 -22.17 -17.31
CA ALA A 541 15.66 -22.09 -17.15
C ALA A 541 16.06 -21.75 -15.73
N ARG A 542 15.30 -20.90 -15.04
CA ARG A 542 15.55 -20.62 -13.62
C ARG A 542 15.32 -21.86 -12.75
N ALA A 543 14.23 -22.60 -12.97
CA ALA A 543 14.00 -23.86 -12.27
C ALA A 543 15.14 -24.86 -12.50
N ALA A 544 15.69 -24.91 -13.72
CA ALA A 544 16.84 -25.77 -14.04
C ALA A 544 18.17 -25.30 -13.41
N VAL A 545 18.38 -23.99 -13.25
CA VAL A 545 19.56 -23.42 -12.58
C VAL A 545 19.48 -23.60 -11.06
N GLU A 546 18.30 -23.38 -10.46
CA GLU A 546 18.08 -23.58 -9.02
C GLU A 546 18.16 -25.07 -8.63
N ALA A 547 17.81 -26.01 -9.51
CA ALA A 547 18.00 -27.44 -9.27
C ALA A 547 19.48 -27.90 -9.29
N ARG A 548 20.40 -27.05 -9.77
CA ARG A 548 21.84 -27.37 -9.89
C ARG A 548 22.71 -26.67 -8.84
N ALA A 549 22.18 -25.67 -8.16
CA ALA A 549 22.85 -24.89 -7.11
C ALA A 549 22.46 -25.43 -5.73
#